data_AF-A0A929PJK9-F1
#
_entry.id   AF-A0A929PJK9-F1
#
_cell.length_a   1.000
_cell.length_b   1.000
_cell.length_c   1.000
_cell.angle_alpha   90.00
_cell.angle_beta   90.00
_cell.angle_gamma   90.00
#
_symmetry.space_group_name_H-M   'P 1'
#
loop_
_entity.id
_entity.type
_entity.pdbx_description
1 polymer ?
#
loop_
_entity_poly.entity_id
_entity_poly.type
_entity_poly.pdbx_seq_one_letter_code
_entity_poly.pdbx_strand_id
1 'polypeptide(L)'
;MDFKGRIKLEGEPLKFWNLIKIAPQKWQEKEYGNEGGEFWVVAIFGNAVVFYNDIEEGFNVSTCQTYGYISEYWCEQSELDWIVKLVYRRINEESKKNRK
;
A
#
# COMPACT_ATOMS: atom_id res chain seq x y z
N MET A 1 12.58 -3.75 -25.68
CA MET A 1 12.86 -3.31 -24.30
C MET A 1 11.67 -3.75 -23.46
N ASP A 2 11.84 -4.86 -22.73
CA ASP A 2 10.77 -5.43 -21.91
C ASP A 2 10.68 -4.70 -20.57
N PHE A 3 9.48 -4.21 -20.24
CA PHE A 3 9.16 -3.68 -18.92
C PHE A 3 9.33 -4.80 -17.87
N LYS A 4 10.47 -4.81 -17.17
CA LYS A 4 10.68 -5.62 -15.97
C LYS A 4 9.86 -5.02 -14.83
N GLY A 5 8.62 -5.47 -14.72
CA GLY A 5 7.70 -5.12 -13.63
C GLY A 5 6.51 -6.07 -13.59
N ARG A 6 6.76 -7.38 -13.76
CA ARG A 6 5.67 -8.37 -13.64
C ARG A 6 5.37 -8.54 -12.16
N ILE A 7 4.23 -8.01 -11.72
CA ILE A 7 3.65 -8.27 -10.41
C ILE A 7 3.62 -9.79 -10.20
N LYS A 8 4.38 -10.31 -9.24
CA LYS A 8 4.43 -11.75 -8.90
C LYS A 8 3.35 -12.12 -7.89
N LEU A 9 2.11 -11.76 -8.22
CA LEU A 9 0.93 -12.12 -7.45
C LEU A 9 0.16 -13.22 -8.18
N GLU A 10 -0.21 -14.25 -7.44
CA GLU A 10 -1.00 -15.38 -7.91
C GLU A 10 -2.02 -15.77 -6.85
N GLY A 11 -3.04 -16.56 -7.22
CA GLY A 11 -4.03 -17.09 -6.30
C GLY A 11 -4.80 -16.01 -5.53
N GLU A 12 -5.01 -16.24 -4.23
CA GLU A 12 -5.78 -15.33 -3.38
C GLU A 12 -5.15 -13.92 -3.20
N PRO A 13 -3.82 -13.76 -3.01
CA PRO A 13 -3.20 -12.44 -3.01
C PRO A 13 -3.47 -11.61 -4.28
N LEU A 14 -3.54 -12.25 -5.45
CA LEU A 14 -3.89 -11.55 -6.70
C LEU A 14 -5.35 -11.11 -6.72
N LYS A 15 -6.27 -11.96 -6.27
CA LYS A 15 -7.70 -11.59 -6.14
C LYS A 15 -7.87 -10.44 -5.17
N PHE A 16 -7.18 -10.50 -4.02
CA PHE A 16 -7.16 -9.42 -3.05
C PHE A 16 -6.66 -8.10 -3.65
N TRP A 17 -5.52 -8.13 -4.35
CA TRP A 17 -5.01 -6.94 -5.05
C TRP A 17 -6.03 -6.33 -6.00
N ASN A 18 -6.71 -7.16 -6.80
CA ASN A 18 -7.72 -6.69 -7.74
C ASN A 18 -8.93 -6.03 -7.08
N LEU A 19 -9.20 -6.33 -5.80
CA LEU A 19 -10.28 -5.71 -5.03
C LEU A 19 -9.89 -4.37 -4.42
N ILE A 20 -8.62 -4.19 -4.06
CA ILE A 20 -8.17 -3.02 -3.28
C ILE A 20 -7.45 -1.97 -4.12
N LYS A 21 -6.95 -2.34 -5.31
CA LYS A 21 -6.21 -1.43 -6.17
C LYS A 21 -7.10 -0.30 -6.67
N ILE A 22 -6.52 0.88 -6.76
CA ILE A 22 -7.13 2.07 -7.34
C ILE A 22 -6.25 2.60 -8.47
N ALA A 23 -6.77 3.54 -9.26
CA ALA A 23 -5.90 4.35 -10.10
C ALA A 23 -4.92 5.13 -9.19
N PRO A 24 -3.62 5.24 -9.53
CA PRO A 24 -2.66 5.98 -8.72
C PRO A 24 -3.14 7.42 -8.45
N GLN A 25 -3.11 7.82 -7.18
CA GLN A 25 -3.51 9.15 -6.74
C GLN A 25 -2.43 9.75 -5.84
N LYS A 26 -2.19 11.05 -5.96
CA LYS A 26 -1.30 11.77 -5.05
C LYS A 26 -2.03 12.10 -3.76
N TRP A 27 -1.49 11.65 -2.64
CA TRP A 27 -1.99 11.92 -1.30
C TRP A 27 -0.91 12.65 -0.50
N GLN A 28 -1.33 13.48 0.45
CA GLN A 28 -0.41 14.23 1.31
C GLN A 28 -0.08 13.44 2.57
N GLU A 29 1.10 13.68 3.13
CA GLU A 29 1.47 13.23 4.47
C GLU A 29 1.25 14.35 5.48
N LYS A 30 0.76 13.99 6.68
CA LYS A 30 0.20 14.94 7.64
C LYS A 30 1.27 15.66 8.48
N GLU A 31 2.42 15.05 8.74
CA GLU A 31 3.45 15.56 9.66
C GLU A 31 4.52 16.43 8.99
N TYR A 32 4.86 16.18 7.72
CA TYR A 32 5.95 16.82 6.96
C TYR A 32 5.48 17.52 5.67
N GLY A 33 4.16 17.66 5.46
CA GLY A 33 3.49 18.08 4.22
C GLY A 33 3.84 19.44 3.58
N ASN A 34 4.87 20.16 4.03
CA ASN A 34 5.31 21.43 3.43
C ASN A 34 6.56 21.31 2.54
N GLU A 35 7.34 20.22 2.64
CA GLU A 35 8.54 20.01 1.82
C GLU A 35 8.57 18.58 1.24
N GLY A 36 7.77 18.32 0.18
CA GLY A 36 7.86 17.06 -0.59
C GLY A 36 6.94 15.90 -0.15
N GLY A 37 5.96 16.14 0.72
CA GLY A 37 5.10 15.09 1.30
C GLY A 37 3.97 14.54 0.42
N GLU A 38 4.16 14.39 -0.90
CA GLU A 38 3.16 13.77 -1.78
C GLU A 38 3.53 12.33 -2.16
N PHE A 39 2.65 11.38 -1.87
CA PHE A 39 2.87 9.96 -2.14
C PHE A 39 1.83 9.42 -3.13
N TRP A 40 2.26 8.48 -3.99
CA TRP A 40 1.36 7.82 -4.93
C TRP A 40 0.63 6.67 -4.28
N VAL A 41 -0.59 6.90 -3.81
CA VAL A 41 -1.45 5.83 -3.30
C VAL A 41 -2.02 5.01 -4.45
N VAL A 42 -1.83 3.68 -4.37
CA VAL A 42 -2.20 2.72 -5.42
C VAL A 42 -3.22 1.68 -4.96
N ALA A 43 -3.48 1.58 -3.66
CA ALA A 43 -4.55 0.74 -3.12
C ALA A 43 -5.05 1.23 -1.76
N ILE A 44 -6.33 0.94 -1.48
CA ILE A 44 -6.99 1.30 -0.22
C ILE A 44 -7.81 0.10 0.26
N PHE A 45 -7.69 -0.23 1.55
CA PHE A 45 -8.50 -1.26 2.19
C PHE A 45 -8.78 -0.90 3.65
N GLY A 46 -10.05 -0.61 3.97
CA GLY A 46 -10.42 -0.11 5.30
C GLY A 46 -9.70 1.20 5.58
N ASN A 47 -8.87 1.23 6.63
CA ASN A 47 -8.00 2.35 6.97
C ASN A 47 -6.55 2.14 6.52
N ALA A 48 -6.22 1.09 5.77
CA ALA A 48 -4.88 0.84 5.27
C ALA A 48 -4.73 1.35 3.82
N VAL A 49 -3.58 1.94 3.51
CA VAL A 49 -3.23 2.43 2.19
C VAL A 49 -1.89 1.86 1.76
N VAL A 50 -1.80 1.45 0.50
CA VAL A 50 -0.51 1.11 -0.13
C VAL A 50 -0.10 2.30 -0.98
N PHE A 51 1.10 2.80 -0.73
CA PHE A 51 1.64 3.94 -1.45
C PHE A 51 3.02 3.63 -2.02
N TYR A 52 3.34 4.28 -3.13
CA TYR A 52 4.67 4.31 -3.73
C TYR A 52 5.36 5.61 -3.35
N ASN A 53 6.58 5.48 -2.85
CA ASN A 53 7.51 6.56 -2.57
C ASN A 53 8.49 6.65 -3.74
N ASP A 54 8.45 7.74 -4.49
CA ASP A 54 9.27 7.99 -5.67
C ASP A 54 10.72 8.39 -5.33
N ILE A 55 10.95 8.93 -4.13
CA ILE A 55 12.31 9.22 -3.63
C ILE A 55 13.05 7.92 -3.31
N GLU A 56 12.36 6.98 -2.65
CA GLU A 56 12.93 5.69 -2.22
C GLU A 56 12.72 4.57 -3.25
N GLU A 57 12.00 4.85 -4.34
CA GLU A 57 11.60 3.89 -5.36
C GLU A 57 10.93 2.61 -4.82
N GLY A 58 10.09 2.74 -3.77
CA GLY A 58 9.56 1.61 -3.00
C GLY A 58 8.07 1.69 -2.66
N PHE A 59 7.45 0.53 -2.45
CA PHE A 59 6.08 0.44 -1.93
C PHE A 59 6.06 0.29 -0.42
N ASN A 60 5.10 0.95 0.22
CA ASN A 60 4.92 0.96 1.66
C ASN A 60 3.44 0.84 2.02
N VAL A 61 3.14 0.51 3.28
CA VAL A 61 1.79 0.54 3.82
C VAL A 61 1.70 1.56 4.94
N SER A 62 0.66 2.37 4.92
CA SER A 62 0.33 3.31 6.01
C SER A 62 -1.11 3.15 6.42
N THR A 63 -1.51 3.83 7.49
CA THR A 63 -2.92 4.02 7.82
C THR A 63 -3.41 5.38 7.33
N CYS A 64 -4.69 5.50 7.02
CA CYS A 64 -5.35 6.77 6.73
C CYS A 64 -6.59 6.94 7.62
N GLN A 65 -6.66 8.04 8.35
CA GLN A 65 -7.88 8.44 9.06
C GLN A 65 -8.77 9.35 8.21
N THR A 66 -8.18 10.07 7.26
CA THR A 66 -8.86 10.98 6.32
C THR A 66 -8.41 10.63 4.92
N TYR A 67 -9.37 10.50 4.01
CA TYR A 67 -9.07 10.24 2.60
C TYR A 67 -8.22 11.38 2.02
N GLY A 68 -7.19 11.03 1.25
CA GLY A 68 -6.22 12.00 0.74
C GLY A 68 -5.02 12.26 1.66
N TYR A 69 -5.02 11.69 2.87
CA TYR A 69 -3.92 11.84 3.83
C TYR A 69 -3.42 10.48 4.34
N ILE A 70 -2.12 10.26 4.26
CA ILE A 70 -1.45 9.13 4.94
C ILE A 70 -0.97 9.56 6.33
N SER A 71 -1.02 8.66 7.31
CA SER A 71 -0.73 8.98 8.71
C SER A 71 0.73 8.76 9.10
N GLU A 72 1.40 7.82 8.45
CA GLU A 72 2.78 7.43 8.77
C GLU A 72 3.62 7.31 7.50
N TYR A 73 4.82 7.89 7.56
CA TYR A 73 5.85 7.75 6.54
C TYR A 73 6.73 6.53 6.83
N TRP A 74 7.05 5.79 5.77
CA TRP A 74 8.00 4.67 5.82
C TRP A 74 8.97 4.78 4.64
N CYS A 75 10.22 4.40 4.92
CA CYS A 75 11.36 4.52 4.03
C CYS A 75 11.83 3.13 3.57
N GLU A 76 10.90 2.27 3.14
CA GLU A 76 11.25 0.94 2.65
C GLU A 76 11.22 0.87 1.12
N GLN A 77 12.15 0.08 0.56
CA GLN A 77 12.26 -0.22 -0.87
C GLN A 77 11.59 -1.56 -1.20
N SER A 78 10.39 -1.77 -0.64
CA SER A 78 9.67 -3.04 -0.80
C SER A 78 9.00 -3.13 -2.16
N GLU A 79 9.05 -4.31 -2.77
CA GLU A 79 8.31 -4.64 -3.99
C GLU A 79 6.79 -4.70 -3.73
N LEU A 80 5.98 -4.35 -4.73
CA LEU A 80 4.52 -4.33 -4.59
C LEU A 80 3.95 -5.69 -4.15
N ASP A 81 4.45 -6.79 -4.72
CA ASP A 81 3.92 -8.11 -4.41
C ASP A 81 4.21 -8.51 -2.95
N TRP A 82 5.33 -8.04 -2.39
CA TRP A 82 5.66 -8.23 -0.99
C TRP A 82 4.67 -7.50 -0.08
N ILE A 83 4.42 -6.22 -0.35
CA ILE A 83 3.49 -5.40 0.45
C ILE A 83 2.06 -5.97 0.37
N VAL A 84 1.59 -6.36 -0.81
CA VAL A 84 0.26 -6.96 -0.96
C VAL A 84 0.16 -8.28 -0.18
N LYS A 85 1.16 -9.16 -0.26
CA LYS A 85 1.19 -10.42 0.51
C LYS A 85 1.24 -10.16 2.01
N LEU A 86 1.94 -9.11 2.46
CA LEU A 86 1.99 -8.70 3.86
C LEU A 86 0.60 -8.26 4.35
N VAL A 87 -0.05 -7.34 3.64
CA VAL A 87 -1.39 -6.85 4.00
C VAL A 87 -2.42 -8.00 4.00
N TYR A 88 -2.41 -8.84 2.97
CA TYR A 88 -3.30 -10.01 2.89
C TYR A 88 -3.12 -10.97 4.08
N ARG A 89 -1.88 -11.23 4.52
CA ARG A 89 -1.60 -12.08 5.68
C ARG A 89 -2.13 -11.46 6.98
N ARG A 90 -1.88 -10.17 7.21
CA ARG A 90 -2.34 -9.46 8.42
C ARG A 90 -3.86 -9.56 8.58
N ILE A 91 -4.61 -9.28 7.52
CA ILE A 91 -6.09 -9.37 7.53
C ILE A 91 -6.56 -10.80 7.83
N ASN A 92 -5.93 -11.78 7.20
CA ASN A 92 -6.31 -13.18 7.42
C ASN A 92 -6.02 -13.65 8.84
N GLU A 93 -4.93 -13.20 9.45
CA GLU A 93 -4.60 -13.52 10.85
C GLU A 93 -5.57 -12.87 11.83
N GLU A 94 -5.94 -11.60 11.62
CA GLU A 94 -6.96 -10.91 12.41
C GLU A 94 -8.33 -11.59 12.30
N SER A 95 -8.74 -11.99 11.09
CA SER A 95 -10.00 -12.69 10.88
C SER A 95 -10.08 -14.02 11.63
N LYS A 96 -8.95 -14.71 11.84
CA LYS A 96 -8.88 -15.96 12.61
C LYS A 96 -8.95 -15.72 14.11
N LYS A 97 -8.36 -14.62 14.60
CA LYS A 97 -8.45 -14.24 16.03
C LYS A 97 -9.87 -13.89 16.42
N ASN A 98 -10.61 -13.17 15.56
CA ASN A 98 -12.00 -12.76 15.83
C ASN A 98 -13.03 -13.90 15.73
N ARG A 99 -12.60 -15.11 15.33
CA ARG A 99 -13.44 -16.32 15.24
C ARG A 99 -13.25 -17.30 16.41
N LYS A 100 -12.34 -16.99 17.34
CA LYS A 100 -12.16 -17.73 18.60
C LYS A 100 -12.86 -16.99 19.73
#